data_AF-A0A5Y3VZV4-F1
#
_entry.id   AF-A0A5Y3VZV4-F1
#
_cell.length_a   1.000
_cell.length_b   1.000
_cell.length_c   1.000
_cell.angle_alpha   90.00
_cell.angle_beta   90.00
_cell.angle_gamma   90.00
#
_symmetry.space_group_name_H-M   'P 1'
#
loop_
_entity.id
_entity.type
_entity.pdbx_description
1 polymer ?
#
loop_
_entity_poly.entity_id
_entity_poly.type
_entity_poly.pdbx_seq_one_letter_code
_entity_poly.pdbx_strand_id
1 'polypeptide(L)'
;MSKYPSQMQDKFNLRFPDGMRDAIAERAKANGRSMNSEIVQILQDALDGGFSLQMDAEFGKVYNDLITNEVKTMEDFDKNNERIDWLIDQLAWKIDTDSMKMRELLNLRKIAKDCKKPT
;
A
#
# COMPACT_ATOMS: atom_id res chain seq x y z
N MET A 1 22.59 -23.03 -20.08
CA MET A 1 21.90 -21.72 -20.11
C MET A 1 21.37 -21.43 -18.71
N SER A 2 21.76 -20.31 -18.10
CA SER A 2 21.19 -19.91 -16.79
C SER A 2 19.74 -19.51 -16.98
N LYS A 3 18.83 -20.08 -16.17
CA LYS A 3 17.42 -19.68 -16.19
C LYS A 3 17.28 -18.21 -15.78
N TYR A 4 16.41 -17.48 -16.47
CA TYR A 4 16.10 -16.10 -16.10
C TYR A 4 15.31 -16.07 -14.76
N PRO A 5 15.44 -15.02 -13.94
CA PRO A 5 14.74 -14.92 -12.65
C PRO A 5 13.22 -15.09 -12.78
N SER A 6 12.62 -14.62 -13.88
CA SER A 6 11.19 -14.77 -14.18
C SER A 6 10.76 -16.22 -14.43
N GLN A 7 11.69 -17.13 -14.75
CA GLN A 7 11.41 -18.55 -14.94
C GLN A 7 11.42 -19.34 -13.63
N MET A 8 11.86 -18.72 -12.54
CA MET A 8 11.89 -19.30 -11.20
C MET A 8 10.68 -18.85 -10.35
N GLN A 9 9.86 -17.93 -10.85
CA GLN A 9 8.67 -17.43 -10.15
C GLN A 9 7.46 -18.35 -10.38
N ASP A 10 6.62 -18.47 -9.36
CA ASP A 10 5.37 -19.21 -9.44
C ASP A 10 4.41 -18.56 -10.45
N LYS A 11 3.71 -19.41 -11.21
CA LYS A 11 2.79 -18.98 -12.26
C LYS A 11 1.36 -19.33 -11.88
N PHE A 12 0.47 -18.35 -11.96
CA PHE A 12 -0.95 -18.53 -11.71
C PHE A 12 -1.75 -18.20 -12.98
N ASN A 13 -2.57 -19.14 -13.44
CA ASN A 13 -3.41 -18.96 -14.61
C ASN A 13 -4.77 -18.36 -14.20
N LEU A 14 -4.98 -17.08 -14.52
CA LEU A 14 -6.22 -16.36 -14.24
C LEU A 14 -7.24 -16.52 -15.37
N ARG A 15 -8.51 -16.71 -15.01
CA ARG A 15 -9.66 -16.60 -15.93
C ARG A 15 -10.37 -15.29 -15.65
N PHE A 16 -10.22 -14.34 -16.56
CA PHE A 16 -10.87 -13.04 -16.45
C PHE A 16 -12.31 -13.12 -16.98
N PRO A 17 -13.28 -12.50 -16.28
CA PRO A 17 -14.57 -12.13 -16.87
C PRO A 17 -14.39 -11.23 -18.08
N ASP A 18 -15.42 -11.15 -18.91
CA ASP A 18 -15.39 -10.33 -20.13
C ASP A 18 -15.09 -8.86 -19.81
N GLY A 19 -14.26 -8.22 -20.65
CA GLY A 19 -13.80 -6.83 -20.47
C GLY A 19 -12.80 -6.56 -19.33
N MET A 20 -12.65 -7.45 -18.33
CA MET A 20 -11.78 -7.19 -17.18
C MET A 20 -10.29 -7.12 -17.56
N ARG A 21 -9.87 -7.94 -18.54
CA ARG A 21 -8.48 -7.94 -19.03
C ARG A 21 -8.08 -6.59 -19.62
N ASP A 22 -8.99 -5.98 -20.39
CA ASP A 22 -8.73 -4.71 -21.06
C ASP A 22 -8.72 -3.56 -20.05
N ALA A 23 -9.60 -3.59 -19.04
CA ALA A 23 -9.59 -2.63 -17.94
C ALA A 23 -8.24 -2.64 -17.18
N ILE A 24 -7.69 -3.82 -16.90
CA ILE A 24 -6.36 -3.95 -16.26
C ILE A 24 -5.26 -3.48 -17.21
N ALA A 25 -5.37 -3.77 -18.51
CA ALA A 25 -4.40 -3.33 -19.52
C ALA A 25 -4.27 -1.81 -19.58
N GLU A 26 -5.40 -1.11 -19.64
CA GLU A 26 -5.43 0.35 -19.72
C GLU A 26 -4.93 0.99 -18.42
N ARG A 27 -5.29 0.45 -17.26
CA ARG A 27 -4.74 0.88 -15.98
C ARG A 27 -3.22 0.69 -15.90
N ALA A 28 -2.71 -0.45 -16.36
CA ALA A 28 -1.28 -0.72 -16.38
C ALA A 28 -0.53 0.26 -17.30
N LYS A 29 -1.08 0.57 -18.48
CA LYS A 29 -0.52 1.59 -19.39
C LYS A 29 -0.50 2.98 -18.75
N ALA A 30 -1.59 3.40 -18.12
CA ALA A 30 -1.68 4.68 -17.43
C ALA A 30 -0.62 4.81 -16.32
N ASN A 31 -0.32 3.70 -15.64
CA ASN A 31 0.69 3.63 -14.58
C ASN A 31 2.13 3.36 -15.09
N GLY A 32 2.34 3.20 -16.41
CA GLY A 32 3.65 2.90 -16.99
C GLY A 32 4.23 1.54 -16.59
N ARG A 33 3.36 0.56 -16.29
CA ARG A 33 3.72 -0.78 -15.81
C ARG A 33 3.32 -1.87 -16.79
N SER A 34 3.98 -3.03 -16.70
CA SER A 34 3.48 -4.23 -17.38
C SER A 34 2.16 -4.67 -16.73
N MET A 35 1.28 -5.30 -17.51
CA MET A 35 0.03 -5.86 -16.99
C MET A 35 0.27 -6.82 -15.81
N ASN A 36 1.32 -7.64 -15.88
CA ASN A 36 1.68 -8.56 -14.79
C ASN A 36 2.09 -7.80 -13.53
N SER A 37 2.89 -6.74 -13.67
CA SER A 37 3.31 -5.89 -12.55
C SER A 37 2.12 -5.18 -11.91
N GLU A 38 1.15 -4.73 -12.71
CA GLU A 38 -0.07 -4.10 -12.19
C GLU A 38 -0.95 -5.11 -11.44
N ILE A 39 -1.13 -6.34 -11.95
CA ILE A 39 -1.86 -7.39 -11.25
C ILE A 39 -1.20 -7.71 -9.90
N VAL A 40 0.12 -7.87 -9.89
CA VAL A 40 0.88 -8.13 -8.65
C VAL A 40 0.70 -6.97 -7.67
N GLN A 41 0.76 -5.71 -8.13
CA GLN A 41 0.52 -4.56 -7.26
C GLN A 41 -0.90 -4.57 -6.69
N ILE A 42 -1.93 -4.81 -7.50
CA ILE A 42 -3.32 -4.84 -7.04
C ILE A 42 -3.50 -5.92 -5.97
N LEU A 43 -2.91 -7.10 -6.17
CA LEU A 43 -2.94 -8.19 -5.18
C LEU A 43 -2.18 -7.80 -3.91
N GLN A 44 -1.00 -7.19 -4.04
CA GLN A 44 -0.22 -6.72 -2.90
C GLN A 44 -0.97 -5.67 -2.11
N ASP A 45 -1.57 -4.68 -2.78
CA ASP A 45 -2.39 -3.64 -2.16
C ASP A 45 -3.59 -4.26 -1.44
N ALA A 46 -4.23 -5.28 -2.01
CA ALA A 46 -5.36 -5.97 -1.38
C ALA A 46 -4.92 -6.81 -0.17
N LEU A 47 -3.75 -7.45 -0.23
CA LEU A 47 -3.17 -8.19 0.90
C LEU A 47 -2.71 -7.25 2.03
N ASP A 48 -2.24 -6.06 1.66
CA ASP A 48 -1.73 -5.04 2.58
C ASP A 48 -2.81 -4.04 3.04
N GLY A 49 -4.08 -4.23 2.64
CA GLY A 49 -5.24 -3.49 3.16
C GLY A 49 -5.64 -2.19 2.44
N GLY A 50 -5.08 -1.88 1.27
CA GLY A 50 -5.49 -0.76 0.41
C GLY A 50 -5.00 0.62 0.87
N PHE A 51 -4.29 1.33 -0.02
CA PHE A 51 -3.67 2.64 0.22
C PHE A 51 -2.77 2.70 1.46
N SER A 52 -1.64 2.01 1.32
CA SER A 52 -0.60 1.76 2.32
C SER A 52 -0.05 3.00 3.02
N LEU A 53 -0.49 3.23 4.26
CA LEU A 53 0.49 3.43 5.32
C LEU A 53 1.01 2.02 5.64
N GLN A 54 2.29 1.74 5.38
CA GLN A 54 2.89 0.48 5.84
C GLN A 54 2.86 0.48 7.36
N MET A 55 1.77 -0.04 7.92
CA MET A 55 1.58 -0.26 9.34
C MET A 55 1.96 -1.69 9.68
N ASP A 56 2.32 -1.91 10.94
CA ASP A 56 2.72 -3.23 11.40
C ASP A 56 1.52 -4.19 11.44
N ALA A 57 1.82 -5.48 11.64
CA ALA A 57 0.82 -6.53 11.68
C ALA A 57 -0.15 -6.40 12.88
N GLU A 58 0.18 -5.58 13.89
CA GLU A 58 -0.68 -5.32 15.05
C GLU A 58 -1.77 -4.31 14.68
N PHE A 59 -1.39 -3.22 14.00
CA PHE A 59 -2.33 -2.23 13.47
C PHE A 59 -3.42 -2.88 12.60
N GLY A 60 -3.01 -3.70 11.64
CA GLY A 60 -3.94 -4.37 10.72
C GLY A 60 -4.91 -5.31 11.44
N LYS A 61 -4.48 -5.98 12.52
CA LYS A 61 -5.35 -6.83 13.33
C LYS A 61 -6.38 -6.01 14.09
N VAL A 62 -5.97 -4.94 14.77
CA VAL A 62 -6.86 -4.07 15.56
C VAL A 62 -7.87 -3.37 14.65
N TYR A 63 -7.44 -2.90 13.48
CA TYR A 63 -8.32 -2.29 12.48
C TYR A 63 -9.39 -3.26 11.97
N ASN A 64 -9.01 -4.48 11.58
CA ASN A 64 -9.97 -5.49 11.15
C ASN A 64 -10.90 -5.94 12.28
N ASP A 65 -10.38 -6.12 13.50
CA ASP A 65 -11.19 -6.48 14.67
C ASP A 65 -12.26 -5.43 14.96
N LEU A 66 -11.95 -4.13 14.84
CA LEU A 66 -12.91 -3.04 15.00
C LEU A 66 -14.00 -3.00 13.92
N ILE A 67 -13.66 -3.32 12.67
CA ILE A 67 -14.63 -3.30 11.56
C ILE A 67 -15.54 -4.52 11.60
N THR A 68 -15.03 -5.65 12.09
CA THR A 68 -15.76 -6.93 12.09
C THR A 68 -16.57 -7.18 13.36
N ASN A 69 -16.18 -6.59 14.50
CA ASN A 69 -16.93 -6.77 15.75
C ASN A 69 -18.16 -5.86 15.85
N GLU A 70 -19.31 -6.49 16.12
CA GLU A 70 -20.52 -5.78 16.53
C GLU A 70 -20.42 -5.33 18.00
N VAL A 71 -20.61 -4.03 18.25
CA VAL A 71 -20.69 -3.47 19.60
C VAL A 71 -22.01 -3.89 20.24
N LYS A 72 -21.96 -4.67 21.32
CA LYS A 72 -23.16 -5.20 22.00
C LYS A 72 -23.39 -4.61 23.39
N THR A 73 -22.34 -4.10 24.04
CA THR A 73 -22.42 -3.53 25.39
C THR A 73 -21.74 -2.17 25.48
N MET A 74 -22.05 -1.40 26.53
CA MET A 74 -21.39 -0.12 26.82
C MET A 74 -19.89 -0.30 27.12
N GLU A 75 -19.50 -1.42 27.74
CA GLU A 75 -18.10 -1.73 28.03
C GLU A 75 -17.31 -2.07 26.75
N ASP A 76 -17.95 -2.73 25.77
CA ASP A 76 -17.35 -2.97 24.45
C ASP A 76 -17.19 -1.66 23.66
N PHE A 77 -18.10 -0.70 23.86
CA PHE A 77 -18.01 0.62 23.23
C PHE A 77 -16.79 1.40 23.74
N ASP A 78 -16.58 1.44 25.06
CA ASP A 78 -15.43 2.14 25.65
C ASP A 78 -14.10 1.52 25.21
N LYS A 79 -14.00 0.18 25.21
CA LYS A 79 -12.81 -0.55 24.72
C LYS A 79 -12.55 -0.31 23.24
N ASN A 80 -13.60 -0.20 22.42
CA ASN A 80 -13.45 0.11 21.00
C ASN A 80 -12.99 1.55 20.78
N ASN A 81 -13.47 2.51 21.58
CA ASN A 81 -12.97 3.89 21.50
C ASN A 81 -11.49 3.98 21.86
N GLU A 82 -11.03 3.30 22.91
CA GLU A 82 -9.59 3.26 23.25
C GLU A 82 -8.74 2.67 22.10
N ARG A 83 -9.25 1.64 21.42
CA ARG A 83 -8.59 1.05 20.25
C ARG A 83 -8.60 1.99 19.05
N ILE A 84 -9.67 2.75 18.84
CA ILE A 84 -9.76 3.78 17.80
C ILE A 84 -8.75 4.89 18.07
N ASP A 85 -8.67 5.39 19.30
CA ASP A 85 -7.71 6.42 19.70
C ASP A 85 -6.27 5.92 19.45
N TRP A 86 -5.98 4.68 19.81
CA TRP A 86 -4.69 4.06 19.53
C TRP A 86 -4.39 4.00 18.02
N LEU A 87 -5.35 3.60 17.18
CA LEU A 87 -5.16 3.58 15.73
C LEU A 87 -4.94 5.00 15.17
N ILE A 88 -5.67 6.00 15.67
CA ILE A 88 -5.51 7.40 15.27
C ILE A 88 -4.09 7.87 15.58
N ASP A 89 -3.59 7.60 16.78
CA ASP A 89 -2.24 7.99 17.18
C ASP A 89 -1.16 7.33 16.30
N GLN A 90 -1.31 6.03 16.00
CA GLN A 90 -0.39 5.32 15.12
C GLN A 90 -0.39 5.90 13.70
N LEU A 91 -1.57 6.20 13.14
CA LEU A 91 -1.71 6.81 11.82
C LEU A 91 -1.12 8.22 11.78
N ALA A 92 -1.43 9.05 12.78
CA ALA A 92 -0.94 10.42 12.87
C ALA A 92 0.59 10.45 12.89
N TRP A 93 1.21 9.64 13.75
CA TRP A 93 2.67 9.54 13.84
C TRP A 93 3.31 9.11 12.52
N LYS A 94 2.69 8.16 11.80
CA LYS A 94 3.20 7.72 10.50
C LYS A 94 3.13 8.82 9.46
N ILE A 95 2.00 9.51 9.37
CA ILE A 95 1.79 10.60 8.41
C ILE A 95 2.82 11.71 8.64
N ASP A 96 3.08 12.07 9.90
CA ASP A 96 4.10 13.06 10.23
C ASP A 96 5.49 12.60 9.81
N THR A 97 5.85 11.35 10.13
CA THR A 97 7.14 10.76 9.76
C THR A 97 7.34 10.74 8.25
N ASP A 98 6.34 10.32 7.48
CA ASP A 98 6.42 10.27 6.03
C ASP A 98 6.43 11.67 5.41
N SER A 99 5.70 12.62 6.01
CA SER A 99 5.75 14.03 5.62
C SER A 99 7.14 14.64 5.81
N MET A 100 7.85 14.28 6.89
CA MET A 100 9.24 14.71 7.11
C MET A 100 10.17 14.19 6.01
N LYS A 101 10.10 12.89 5.70
CA LYS A 101 10.90 12.27 4.62
C LYS A 101 10.60 12.92 3.27
N MET A 102 9.33 13.24 2.99
CA MET A 102 8.94 13.93 1.77
C MET A 102 9.58 15.32 1.67
N ARG A 103 9.58 16.11 2.76
CA ARG A 103 10.24 17.42 2.79
C ARG A 103 11.74 17.31 2.54
N GLU A 104 12.39 16.29 3.10
CA GLU A 104 13.81 16.02 2.88
C GLU A 104 14.11 15.73 1.40
N LEU A 105 13.33 14.85 0.76
CA LEU A 105 13.46 14.57 -0.67
C LEU A 105 13.24 15.80 -1.54
N LEU A 106 12.28 16.66 -1.18
CA LEU A 106 12.05 17.92 -1.89
C LEU A 106 13.25 18.87 -1.78
N ASN A 107 13.90 18.93 -0.61
CA ASN A 107 15.11 19.72 -0.42
C ASN A 107 16.28 19.15 -1.23
N LEU A 108 16.49 17.83 -1.22
CA LEU A 108 17.50 17.17 -2.05
C LEU A 108 17.26 17.44 -3.55
N ARG A 109 16.00 17.41 -3.99
CA ARG A 109 15.64 17.74 -5.39
C ARG A 109 15.95 19.20 -5.74
N LYS A 110 15.74 20.15 -4.83
CA LYS A 110 16.12 21.55 -5.04
C LYS A 110 17.63 21.68 -5.22
N ILE A 111 18.41 21.11 -4.30
CA ILE A 111 19.88 21.12 -4.36
C ILE A 111 20.38 20.48 -5.66
N ALA A 112 19.82 19.33 -6.07
CA ALA A 112 20.21 18.65 -7.30
C ALA A 112 19.87 19.44 -8.59
N LYS A 113 18.86 20.33 -8.56
CA LYS A 113 18.59 21.25 -9.67
C LYS A 113 19.60 22.39 -9.74
N ASP A 114 20.07 22.84 -8.58
CA ASP A 114 21.04 23.94 -8.47
C ASP A 114 22.47 23.48 -8.79
N CYS A 115 22.80 22.22 -8.50
CA CYS A 115 24.00 21.56 -9.00
C CYS A 115 23.84 21.23 -10.50
N LYS A 116 24.31 22.12 -11.38
CA LYS A 116 24.43 21.84 -12.82
C LYS A 116 25.08 20.47 -13.03
N LYS A 117 24.54 19.68 -13.99
CA LYS A 117 25.11 18.38 -14.39
C LYS A 117 26.63 18.53 -14.56
N PRO A 118 27.47 17.69 -13.94
CA PRO A 118 28.89 17.66 -14.25
C PRO A 118 29.01 17.31 -15.73
N THR A 119 29.61 18.23 -16.49
CA THR A 119 30.02 18.06 -17.89
C THR A 119 31.07 16.99 -18.03
#